data_AF-K2B3D4-F1
#
_entry.id   AF-K2B3D4-F1
#
_cell.length_a   1.000
_cell.length_b   1.000
_cell.length_c   1.000
_cell.angle_alpha   90.00
_cell.angle_beta   90.00
_cell.angle_gamma   90.00
#
_symmetry.space_group_name_H-M   'P 1'
#
loop_
_entity.id
_entity.type
_entity.pdbx_description
1 polymer ?
#
loop_
_entity_poly.entity_id
_entity_poly.type
_entity_poly.pdbx_seq_one_letter_code
_entity_poly.pdbx_strand_id
1 'polypeptide(L)' 'MALEKVYVEKVMDGDTVKVAPNRLLRFIGVDCPDFRLPCFDEALNFVKEAIEGR' A
#
# COMPACT_ATOMS: atom_id res chain seq x y z
N MET A 1 11.65 -9.26 15.81
CA MET A 1 10.33 -8.85 15.27
C MET A 1 9.56 -10.12 14.97
N ALA A 2 8.34 -10.28 15.47
CA ALA A 2 7.48 -11.40 15.11
C ALA A 2 6.83 -11.11 13.75
N LEU A 3 6.71 -12.10 12.88
CA LEU A 3 6.00 -11.98 11.61
C LEU A 3 4.49 -12.10 11.87
N GLU A 4 3.72 -11.13 11.37
CA GLU A 4 2.26 -11.09 11.45
C GLU A 4 1.67 -11.30 10.04
N LYS A 5 0.66 -12.18 9.92
CA LYS A 5 -0.14 -12.26 8.70
C LYS A 5 -1.27 -11.24 8.80
N VAL A 6 -1.41 -10.41 7.78
CA VAL A 6 -2.44 -9.37 7.69
C VAL A 6 -3.22 -9.55 6.39
N TYR A 7 -4.50 -9.18 6.41
CA TYR A 7 -5.35 -9.14 5.22
C TYR A 7 -5.41 -7.70 4.69
N VAL A 8 -5.09 -7.50 3.42
CA VAL A 8 -5.12 -6.17 2.78
C VAL A 8 -6.56 -5.83 2.38
N GLU A 9 -7.15 -4.85 3.06
CA GLU A 9 -8.50 -4.38 2.76
C GLU A 9 -8.52 -3.48 1.52
N LYS A 10 -7.51 -2.61 1.38
CA LYS A 10 -7.45 -1.59 0.33
C LYS A 10 -6.05 -1.02 0.17
N VAL A 11 -5.64 -0.73 -1.07
CA VAL A 11 -4.43 0.07 -1.33
C VAL A 11 -4.79 1.56 -1.37
N MET A 12 -4.04 2.38 -0.62
CA MET A 12 -4.32 3.81 -0.49
C MET A 12 -3.54 4.63 -1.53
N ASP A 13 -2.24 4.36 -1.65
CA ASP A 13 -1.29 4.98 -2.58
C ASP A 13 -0.13 3.98 -2.89
N GLY A 14 0.97 4.46 -3.47
CA GLY A 14 2.11 3.62 -3.84
C GLY A 14 2.92 3.04 -2.67
N ASP A 15 2.75 3.53 -1.43
CA ASP A 15 3.51 3.05 -0.28
C ASP A 15 2.67 2.76 0.97
N THR A 16 1.37 3.03 0.93
CA THR A 16 0.46 2.93 2.07
C THR A 16 -0.73 2.02 1.75
N VAL A 17 -0.99 1.09 2.68
CA VAL A 17 -2.06 0.10 2.58
C VAL A 17 -2.92 0.08 3.83
N LYS A 18 -4.22 -0.17 3.64
CA LYS A 18 -5.16 -0.43 4.72
C LYS A 18 -5.27 -1.93 4.95
N VAL A 19 -5.07 -2.36 6.19
CA VAL A 19 -5.16 -3.76 6.60
C VAL A 19 -6.16 -3.94 7.73
N ALA A 20 -6.76 -5.14 7.80
CA ALA A 20 -7.71 -5.47 8.85
C ALA A 20 -7.02 -5.72 10.21
N PRO A 21 -7.64 -5.34 11.35
CA PRO A 21 -8.79 -4.45 11.45
C PRO A 21 -8.34 -2.97 11.48
N ASN A 22 -8.74 -2.21 10.46
CA ASN A 22 -8.65 -0.73 10.40
C ASN A 22 -7.27 -0.12 10.73
N ARG A 23 -6.18 -0.78 10.34
CA ARG A 23 -4.81 -0.28 10.46
C ARG A 23 -4.31 0.26 9.13
N LEU A 24 -3.43 1.25 9.19
CA LEU A 24 -2.65 1.71 8.04
C LEU A 24 -1.20 1.26 8.23
N LEU A 25 -0.62 0.68 7.18
CA LEU A 25 0.79 0.30 7.15
C LEU A 25 1.47 1.02 6.00
N ARG A 26 2.70 1.47 6.24
CA ARG A 26 3.56 2.10 5.25
C ARG A 26 4.77 1.22 4.94
N PHE A 27 5.18 1.18 3.67
CA PHE A 27 6.35 0.44 3.25
C PHE A 27 7.63 1.06 3.82
N ILE A 28 8.52 0.19 4.29
CA ILE A 28 9.76 0.62 4.94
C ILE A 28 10.79 0.93 3.86
N GLY A 29 11.38 2.13 3.91
CA GLY A 29 12.48 2.53 3.02
C GLY A 29 12.05 2.91 1.60
N VAL A 30 10.74 3.10 1.37
CA VAL A 30 10.17 3.53 0.10
C VAL A 30 9.38 4.82 0.34
N ASP A 31 9.44 5.74 -0.62
CA ASP A 31 8.65 6.98 -0.63
C ASP A 31 8.06 7.13 -2.03
N CYS A 32 6.75 6.95 -2.15
CA CYS A 32 6.06 7.03 -3.43
C CYS A 32 5.50 8.44 -3.67
N PRO A 33 5.29 8.84 -4.94
CA PRO A 33 4.67 10.13 -5.24
C PRO A 33 3.29 10.25 -4.60
N ASP A 34 2.98 11.43 -4.05
CA ASP A 34 1.66 11.78 -3.55
C ASP A 34 0.64 11.97 -4.69
N PHE A 35 -0.65 12.00 -4.31
CA PHE A 35 -1.75 12.25 -5.24
C PHE A 35 -1.51 13.53 -6.06
N ARG A 36 -1.66 13.40 -7.39
CA ARG A 36 -1.40 14.43 -8.43
C ARG A 36 0.07 14.71 -8.76
N LEU A 37 1.02 14.04 -8.10
CA LEU A 37 2.40 14.07 -8.54
C LEU A 37 2.61 13.09 -9.71
N PRO A 38 3.62 13.34 -10.58
CA PRO A 38 3.97 12.41 -11.63
C PRO A 38 4.22 11.00 -11.08
N CYS A 39 3.79 9.99 -11.84
CA CYS A 39 3.96 8.57 -11.50
C CYS A 39 3.09 8.05 -10.33
N PHE A 40 2.16 8.85 -9.79
CA PHE A 40 1.23 8.40 -8.75
C PHE A 40 0.36 7.22 -9.19
N ASP A 41 -0.27 7.33 -10.37
CA ASP A 41 -1.21 6.31 -10.85
C ASP A 41 -0.49 5.00 -11.15
N GLU A 42 0.72 5.07 -11.70
CA GLU A 42 1.57 3.93 -11.98
C GLU A 42 1.98 3.20 -10.70
N ALA A 43 2.44 3.93 -9.68
CA ALA A 43 2.80 3.36 -8.38
C ALA A 43 1.58 2.73 -7.69
N LEU A 44 0.44 3.43 -7.68
CA LEU A 44 -0.80 2.94 -7.10
C LEU A 44 -1.28 1.65 -7.79
N ASN A 45 -1.32 1.62 -9.12
CA ASN A 45 -1.80 0.47 -9.88
C ASN A 45 -0.87 -0.74 -9.73
N PHE A 46 0.44 -0.53 -9.73
CA PHE A 46 1.41 -1.60 -9.49
C PHE A 46 1.17 -2.29 -8.14
N VAL A 47 0.98 -1.52 -7.07
CA VAL A 47 0.73 -2.07 -5.74
C VAL A 47 -0.63 -2.76 -5.68
N LYS A 48 -1.67 -2.18 -6.27
CA LYS A 48 -2.99 -2.81 -6.34
C LYS A 48 -2.94 -4.19 -6.99
N GLU A 49 -2.31 -4.30 -8.16
CA GLU A 49 -2.17 -5.58 -8.86
C GLU A 49 -1.37 -6.62 -8.06
N ALA A 50 -0.39 -6.17 -7.28
CA ALA A 50 0.48 -7.06 -6.51
C ALA A 50 -0.21 -7.64 -5.26
N ILE A 51 -1.03 -6.83 -4.55
CA ILE A 51 -1.46 -7.16 -3.19
C ILE A 51 -2.93 -6.89 -2.86
N GLU A 52 -3.71 -6.18 -3.68
CA GLU A 52 -5.10 -5.87 -3.32
C GLU A 52 -5.97 -7.14 -3.29
N GLY A 53 -6.69 -7.35 -2.19
CA GLY A 53 -7.52 -8.55 -1.98
C GLY A 53 -6.74 -9.82 -1.60
N ARG A 54 -5.45 -9.70 -1.26
CA ARG A 54 -4.60 -10.76 -0.70
C ARG A 54 -4.41 -10.58 0.80
#